data_AF-A0A670JMY3-F1
#
_entry.id   AF-A0A670JMY3-F1
#
_cell.length_a   1.000
_cell.length_b   1.000
_cell.length_c   1.000
_cell.angle_alpha   90.00
_cell.angle_beta   90.00
_cell.angle_gamma   90.00
#
_symmetry.space_group_name_H-M   'P 1'
#
loop_
_entity.id
_entity.type
_entity.pdbx_description
1 polymer ?
#
loop_
_entity_poly.entity_id
_entity_poly.type
_entity_poly.pdbx_seq_one_letter_code
_entity_poly.pdbx_strand_id
1 'polypeptide(L)'
;MMADQLLKEIEAAGITDLSEKRSRVIKWVKGLFPGVEVVTTETLQQWMKEKPEEMIILDTRTSAEFDVSHLPGAILVPPEEDALLEFFKKQLAPGREEEGPSKPIICYCTVGYRSSMAAQLLGSYFSRETGKTFMASPKIYNVCGGLVVWAVERRQMVDRQERPTSVVHPYSPTWAKLLEPEFRAEI
;
A
#
# COMPACT_ATOMS: atom_id res chain seq x y z
N MET A 1 4.15 -1.01 -19.06
CA MET A 1 4.24 0.29 -18.36
C MET A 1 5.66 0.53 -17.87
N MET A 2 6.02 1.74 -17.39
CA MET A 2 7.35 2.05 -16.83
C MET A 2 7.79 1.04 -15.76
N ALA A 3 6.85 0.58 -14.95
CA ALA A 3 7.11 -0.38 -13.88
C ALA A 3 7.53 -1.78 -14.42
N ASP A 4 6.93 -2.26 -15.51
CA ASP A 4 7.31 -3.55 -16.11
C ASP A 4 8.70 -3.51 -16.74
N GLN A 5 9.09 -2.33 -17.23
CA GLN A 5 10.41 -2.10 -17.83
C GLN A 5 11.53 -2.26 -16.79
N LEU A 6 11.32 -1.78 -15.56
CA LEU A 6 12.28 -1.97 -14.47
C LEU A 6 12.57 -3.46 -14.21
N LEU A 7 11.54 -4.29 -14.13
CA LEU A 7 11.74 -5.72 -13.88
C LEU A 7 12.51 -6.39 -15.01
N LYS A 8 12.24 -6.03 -16.27
CA LYS A 8 13.01 -6.50 -17.42
C LYS A 8 14.48 -6.08 -17.34
N GLU A 9 14.76 -4.86 -16.89
CA GLU A 9 16.14 -4.36 -16.72
C GLU A 9 16.87 -5.06 -15.58
N ILE A 10 16.19 -5.30 -14.46
CA ILE A 10 16.73 -6.09 -13.34
C ILE A 10 17.11 -7.50 -13.82
N GLU A 11 16.25 -8.13 -14.63
CA GLU A 11 16.52 -9.45 -15.21
C GLU A 11 17.66 -9.43 -16.23
N ALA A 12 17.69 -8.42 -17.12
CA ALA A 12 18.77 -8.25 -18.09
C ALA A 12 20.13 -8.02 -17.42
N ALA A 13 20.15 -7.47 -16.20
CA ALA A 13 21.34 -7.34 -15.37
C ALA A 13 21.79 -8.67 -14.71
N GLY A 14 21.14 -9.79 -15.01
CA GLY A 14 21.50 -11.12 -14.49
C GLY A 14 21.08 -11.36 -13.04
N ILE A 15 20.21 -10.53 -12.48
CA ILE A 15 19.81 -10.61 -11.07
C ILE A 15 18.72 -11.67 -10.92
N THR A 16 19.04 -12.75 -10.22
CA THR A 16 18.13 -13.88 -9.99
C THR A 16 17.60 -13.95 -8.57
N ASP A 17 18.36 -13.46 -7.58
CA ASP A 17 17.98 -13.44 -6.17
C ASP A 17 16.74 -12.55 -5.94
N LEU A 18 15.68 -13.12 -5.35
CA LEU A 18 14.40 -12.44 -5.17
C LEU A 18 14.50 -11.29 -4.15
N SER A 19 15.34 -11.43 -3.13
CA SER A 19 15.56 -10.38 -2.14
C SER A 19 16.18 -9.13 -2.79
N GLU A 20 17.20 -9.32 -3.63
CA GLU A 20 17.82 -8.25 -4.40
C GLU A 20 16.86 -7.63 -5.42
N LYS A 21 16.03 -8.45 -6.11
CA LYS A 21 14.97 -7.91 -6.99
C LYS A 21 14.01 -7.00 -6.21
N ARG A 22 13.50 -7.45 -5.06
CA ARG A 22 12.62 -6.66 -4.19
C ARG A 22 13.31 -5.39 -3.70
N SER A 23 14.56 -5.48 -3.26
CA SER A 23 15.39 -4.35 -2.83
C SER A 23 15.51 -3.27 -3.91
N ARG A 24 15.70 -3.66 -5.18
CA ARG A 24 15.77 -2.73 -6.31
C ARG A 24 14.43 -2.07 -6.62
N VAL A 25 13.34 -2.82 -6.57
CA VAL A 25 11.98 -2.27 -6.74
C VAL A 25 11.69 -1.27 -5.61
N ILE A 26 12.00 -1.60 -4.35
CA ILE A 26 11.82 -0.70 -3.21
C ILE A 26 12.61 0.59 -3.39
N LYS A 27 13.90 0.50 -3.78
CA LYS A 27 14.74 1.67 -4.04
C LYS A 27 14.18 2.53 -5.19
N TRP A 28 13.71 1.90 -6.26
CA TRP A 28 13.10 2.60 -7.38
C TRP A 28 11.83 3.34 -6.98
N VAL A 29 10.90 2.69 -6.27
CA VAL A 29 9.69 3.35 -5.74
C VAL A 29 10.07 4.53 -4.85
N LYS A 30 10.99 4.34 -3.89
CA LYS A 30 11.44 5.41 -3.00
C LYS A 30 12.04 6.60 -3.76
N GLY A 31 12.79 6.34 -4.84
CA GLY A 31 13.38 7.38 -5.68
C GLY A 31 12.34 8.19 -6.47
N LEU A 32 11.23 7.57 -6.86
CA LEU A 32 10.14 8.25 -7.57
C LEU A 32 9.26 9.11 -6.65
N PHE A 33 9.17 8.77 -5.36
CA PHE A 33 8.30 9.43 -4.40
C PHE A 33 9.06 9.93 -3.16
N PRO A 34 10.05 10.83 -3.32
CA PRO A 34 10.92 11.24 -2.20
C PRO A 34 10.19 11.99 -1.08
N GLY A 35 9.00 12.55 -1.35
CA GLY A 35 8.17 13.25 -0.36
C GLY A 35 7.14 12.37 0.35
N VAL A 36 7.05 11.08 0.02
CA VAL A 36 6.11 10.16 0.67
C VAL A 36 6.78 9.51 1.87
N GLU A 37 6.19 9.68 3.06
CA GLU A 37 6.65 8.98 4.26
C GLU A 37 6.40 7.47 4.10
N VAL A 38 7.36 6.65 4.56
CA VAL A 38 7.31 5.19 4.42
C VAL A 38 7.30 4.54 5.80
N VAL A 39 6.43 3.55 5.98
CA VAL A 39 6.41 2.67 7.16
C VAL A 39 6.90 1.28 6.76
N THR A 40 7.66 0.61 7.63
CA THR A 40 8.05 -0.79 7.40
C THR A 40 6.88 -1.72 7.72
N THR A 41 6.91 -2.91 7.12
CA THR A 41 5.97 -3.99 7.43
C THR A 41 6.01 -4.42 8.90
N GLU A 42 7.19 -4.39 9.52
CA GLU A 42 7.39 -4.65 10.95
C GLU A 42 6.67 -3.61 11.82
N THR A 43 6.92 -2.32 11.57
CA THR A 43 6.29 -1.23 12.32
C THR A 43 4.77 -1.26 12.13
N LEU A 44 4.29 -1.48 10.91
CA LEU A 44 2.85 -1.58 10.65
C LEU A 44 2.22 -2.78 11.37
N GLN A 45 2.86 -3.95 11.37
CA GLN A 45 2.34 -5.10 12.12
C GLN A 45 2.25 -4.79 13.61
N GLN A 46 3.23 -4.09 14.18
CA GLN A 46 3.19 -3.69 15.58
C GLN A 46 2.01 -2.77 15.86
N TRP A 47 1.81 -1.73 15.03
CA TRP A 47 0.67 -0.84 15.17
C TRP A 47 -0.66 -1.59 15.07
N MET A 48 -0.79 -2.52 14.11
CA MET A 48 -2.01 -3.32 13.92
C MET A 48 -2.33 -4.21 15.12
N LYS A 49 -1.29 -4.65 15.85
CA LYS A 49 -1.44 -5.47 17.04
C LYS A 49 -1.80 -4.65 18.28
N GLU A 50 -1.18 -3.48 18.43
CA GLU A 50 -1.34 -2.65 19.63
C GLU A 50 -2.63 -1.84 19.59
N LYS A 51 -2.91 -1.20 18.44
CA LYS A 51 -3.95 -0.16 18.31
C LYS A 51 -4.57 -0.12 16.90
N PRO A 52 -5.20 -1.22 16.44
CA PRO A 52 -5.77 -1.30 15.09
C PRO A 52 -6.79 -0.18 14.79
N GLU A 53 -7.52 0.29 15.80
CA GLU A 53 -8.52 1.34 15.71
C GLU A 53 -7.95 2.77 15.60
N GLU A 54 -6.67 2.98 15.91
CA GLU A 54 -6.02 4.29 15.82
C GLU A 54 -5.50 4.62 14.41
N MET A 55 -5.69 3.75 13.41
CA MET A 55 -5.25 4.00 12.04
C MET A 55 -6.30 3.66 11.00
N ILE A 56 -6.10 4.13 9.77
CA ILE A 56 -6.89 3.76 8.59
C ILE A 56 -5.95 3.08 7.59
N ILE A 57 -6.23 1.84 7.20
CA ILE A 57 -5.42 1.09 6.24
C ILE A 57 -6.16 1.03 4.92
N LEU A 58 -5.49 1.44 3.83
CA LEU A 58 -6.07 1.55 2.51
C LEU A 58 -5.32 0.69 1.52
N ASP A 59 -6.08 -0.15 0.84
CA ASP A 59 -5.59 -0.95 -0.27
C ASP A 59 -5.92 -0.26 -1.59
N THR A 60 -4.89 0.12 -2.34
CA THR A 60 -5.03 0.81 -3.64
C THR A 60 -4.92 -0.13 -4.83
N ARG A 61 -5.06 -1.44 -4.61
CA ARG A 61 -5.11 -2.46 -5.66
C ARG A 61 -6.51 -2.57 -6.26
N THR A 62 -6.64 -3.43 -7.27
CA THR A 62 -7.94 -3.77 -7.85
C THR A 62 -8.74 -4.70 -6.91
N SER A 63 -10.05 -4.81 -7.13
CA SER A 63 -10.90 -5.75 -6.37
C SER A 63 -10.46 -7.21 -6.55
N ALA A 64 -10.04 -7.60 -7.75
CA ALA A 64 -9.52 -8.95 -8.00
C ALA A 64 -8.25 -9.25 -7.17
N GLU A 65 -7.39 -8.25 -7.00
CA GLU A 65 -6.21 -8.37 -6.15
C GLU A 65 -6.56 -8.42 -4.65
N PHE A 66 -7.51 -7.61 -4.21
CA PHE A 66 -8.00 -7.54 -2.83
C PHE A 66 -8.71 -8.83 -2.41
N ASP A 67 -9.52 -9.40 -3.30
CA ASP A 67 -10.29 -10.62 -3.05
C ASP A 67 -9.39 -11.83 -2.78
N VAL A 68 -8.22 -11.90 -3.42
CA VAL A 68 -7.21 -12.96 -3.21
C VAL A 68 -6.58 -12.85 -1.81
N SER A 69 -6.16 -11.64 -1.45
CA SER A 69 -5.61 -11.36 -0.14
C SER A 69 -5.59 -9.87 0.13
N HIS A 70 -5.69 -9.46 1.39
CA HIS A 70 -5.50 -8.11 1.88
C HIS A 70 -5.09 -8.11 3.36
N LEU A 71 -4.69 -6.95 3.89
CA LEU A 71 -4.42 -6.78 5.31
C LEU A 71 -5.74 -6.76 6.11
N PRO A 72 -5.81 -7.42 7.27
CA PRO A 72 -7.01 -7.38 8.13
C PRO A 72 -7.47 -5.95 8.42
N GLY A 73 -8.74 -5.67 8.18
CA GLY A 73 -9.33 -4.33 8.39
C GLY A 73 -8.98 -3.28 7.33
N ALA A 74 -8.29 -3.66 6.24
CA ALA A 74 -8.02 -2.74 5.14
C ALA A 74 -9.29 -2.37 4.37
N ILE A 75 -9.37 -1.11 3.96
CA ILE A 75 -10.42 -0.58 3.11
C ILE A 75 -9.92 -0.58 1.67
N LEU A 76 -10.60 -1.32 0.79
CA LEU A 76 -10.36 -1.23 -0.64
C LEU A 76 -10.82 0.13 -1.16
N VAL A 77 -9.90 0.87 -1.80
CA VAL A 77 -10.21 2.15 -2.43
C VAL A 77 -10.04 2.08 -3.94
N PRO A 78 -10.79 2.90 -4.71
CA PRO A 78 -10.60 2.96 -6.15
C PRO A 78 -9.15 3.32 -6.53
N PRO A 79 -8.54 2.64 -7.51
CA PRO A 79 -7.17 2.92 -7.90
C PRO A 79 -7.04 4.20 -8.74
N GLU A 80 -8.12 4.71 -9.33
CA GLU A 80 -8.12 5.95 -10.11
C GLU A 80 -8.10 7.19 -9.20
N GLU A 81 -7.24 8.16 -9.51
CA GLU A 81 -6.99 9.35 -8.65
C GLU A 81 -8.25 10.14 -8.30
N ASP A 82 -9.10 10.44 -9.30
CA ASP A 82 -10.35 11.18 -9.10
C ASP A 82 -11.32 10.38 -8.23
N ALA A 83 -11.44 9.08 -8.48
CA ALA A 83 -12.33 8.20 -7.72
C ALA A 83 -11.82 8.00 -6.28
N LEU A 84 -10.51 7.94 -6.07
CA LEU A 84 -9.87 7.89 -4.77
C LEU A 84 -10.20 9.15 -3.96
N LEU A 85 -9.99 10.34 -4.54
CA LEU A 85 -10.32 11.61 -3.87
C LEU A 85 -11.81 11.71 -3.55
N GLU A 86 -12.69 11.32 -4.48
CA GLU A 86 -14.13 11.32 -4.23
C GLU A 86 -14.55 10.30 -3.15
N PHE A 87 -13.93 9.12 -3.14
CA PHE A 87 -14.12 8.13 -2.08
C PHE A 87 -13.73 8.74 -0.73
N PHE A 88 -12.56 9.36 -0.65
CA PHE A 88 -12.07 10.02 0.55
C PHE A 88 -13.00 11.15 1.02
N LYS A 89 -13.40 12.06 0.13
CA LYS A 89 -14.31 13.16 0.47
C LYS A 89 -15.64 12.69 1.03
N LYS A 90 -16.14 11.53 0.59
CA LYS A 90 -17.44 10.99 1.00
C LYS A 90 -17.36 10.14 2.27
N GLN A 91 -16.31 9.32 2.39
CA GLN A 91 -16.23 8.27 3.41
C GLN A 91 -15.23 8.59 4.53
N LEU A 92 -14.23 9.42 4.25
CA LEU A 92 -13.08 9.67 5.13
C LEU A 92 -12.87 11.16 5.42
N ALA A 93 -13.66 12.06 4.84
CA ALA A 93 -13.62 13.48 5.16
C ALA A 93 -14.08 13.69 6.61
N PRO A 94 -13.45 14.64 7.33
CA PRO A 94 -13.77 14.89 8.72
C PRO A 94 -15.14 15.55 8.84
N GLY A 95 -16.17 14.72 8.96
CA GLY A 95 -17.52 15.10 9.39
C GLY A 95 -17.73 14.91 10.89
N ARG A 96 -16.66 14.78 11.68
CA ARG A 96 -16.75 14.62 13.13
C ARG A 96 -15.82 15.63 13.80
N GLU A 97 -16.44 16.53 14.55
CA GLU A 97 -15.84 17.38 15.57
C GLU A 97 -15.27 16.51 16.70
N GLU A 98 -14.37 15.57 16.40
CA GLU A 98 -13.65 14.87 17.45
C GLU A 98 -12.40 15.68 17.75
N GLU A 99 -12.42 16.35 18.91
CA GLU A 99 -11.26 16.97 19.55
C GLU A 99 -10.19 15.88 19.84
N GLY A 100 -9.44 15.50 18.81
CA GLY A 100 -8.45 14.43 18.89
C GLY A 100 -7.48 14.43 17.71
N PRO A 101 -6.32 13.77 17.84
CA PRO A 101 -5.37 13.66 16.75
C PRO A 101 -5.95 12.87 15.57
N SER A 102 -5.81 13.40 14.36
CA SER A 102 -6.22 12.72 13.13
C SER A 102 -5.50 11.38 12.98
N LYS A 103 -6.28 10.29 12.82
CA LYS A 103 -5.75 8.93 12.63
C LYS A 103 -4.78 8.88 11.44
N PRO A 104 -3.58 8.28 11.56
CA PRO A 104 -2.70 8.05 10.42
C PRO A 104 -3.38 7.20 9.34
N ILE A 105 -3.09 7.54 8.09
CA ILE A 105 -3.54 6.82 6.89
C ILE A 105 -2.36 6.00 6.36
N ILE A 106 -2.56 4.69 6.23
CA ILE A 106 -1.57 3.73 5.75
C ILE A 106 -2.01 3.24 4.37
N CYS A 107 -1.31 3.64 3.33
CA CYS A 107 -1.57 3.19 1.96
C CYS A 107 -0.65 2.01 1.61
N TYR A 108 -1.20 0.96 1.00
CA TYR A 108 -0.39 -0.10 0.41
C TYR A 108 -0.98 -0.59 -0.92
N CYS A 109 -0.11 -1.19 -1.71
CA CYS A 109 -0.50 -1.96 -2.89
C CYS A 109 0.42 -3.18 -3.00
N THR A 110 0.60 -3.73 -4.20
CA THR A 110 1.46 -4.91 -4.44
C THR A 110 2.92 -4.65 -4.01
N VAL A 111 3.51 -3.53 -4.44
CA VAL A 111 4.95 -3.24 -4.25
C VAL A 111 5.26 -1.82 -3.73
N GLY A 112 4.23 -0.99 -3.52
CA GLY A 112 4.39 0.39 -3.02
C GLY A 112 4.29 1.50 -4.08
N TYR A 113 4.18 1.18 -5.38
CA TYR A 113 4.10 2.20 -6.44
C TYR A 113 2.76 2.96 -6.44
N ARG A 114 1.64 2.26 -6.67
CA ARG A 114 0.28 2.86 -6.68
C ARG A 114 -0.06 3.52 -5.34
N SER A 115 0.35 2.93 -4.23
CA SER A 115 0.10 3.47 -2.90
C SER A 115 0.95 4.69 -2.57
N SER A 116 2.16 4.81 -3.12
CA SER A 116 2.91 6.08 -3.04
C SER A 116 2.25 7.20 -3.82
N MET A 117 1.69 6.92 -5.01
CA MET A 117 0.89 7.91 -5.76
C MET A 117 -0.32 8.37 -4.94
N ALA A 118 -1.07 7.41 -4.38
CA ALA A 118 -2.20 7.71 -3.51
C ALA A 118 -1.79 8.54 -2.28
N ALA A 119 -0.71 8.17 -1.59
CA ALA A 119 -0.21 8.91 -0.43
C ALA A 119 0.19 10.36 -0.78
N GLN A 120 0.83 10.57 -1.93
CA GLN A 120 1.19 11.90 -2.41
C GLN A 120 -0.05 12.75 -2.76
N LEU A 121 -1.04 12.14 -3.42
CA LEU A 121 -2.30 12.78 -3.77
C LEU A 121 -3.06 13.24 -2.52
N LEU A 122 -3.18 12.35 -1.54
CA LEU A 122 -3.82 12.65 -0.26
C LEU A 122 -3.05 13.71 0.53
N GLY A 123 -1.71 13.61 0.59
CA GLY A 123 -0.88 14.62 1.24
C GLY A 123 -1.11 16.01 0.64
N SER A 124 -1.14 16.09 -0.69
CA SER A 124 -1.42 17.34 -1.41
C SER A 124 -2.83 17.87 -1.14
N TYR A 125 -3.83 16.98 -1.04
CA TYR A 125 -5.20 17.34 -0.67
C TYR A 125 -5.26 17.92 0.74
N PHE A 126 -4.73 17.22 1.75
CA PHE A 126 -4.77 17.68 3.13
C PHE A 126 -3.98 18.98 3.34
N SER A 127 -2.81 19.15 2.71
CA SER A 127 -2.07 20.42 2.78
C SER A 127 -2.85 21.62 2.22
N ARG A 128 -3.72 21.41 1.22
CA ARG A 128 -4.56 22.49 0.66
C ARG A 128 -5.77 22.80 1.53
N GLU A 129 -6.35 21.79 2.16
CA GLU A 129 -7.55 21.95 2.99
C GLU A 129 -7.25 22.47 4.41
N THR A 130 -6.12 22.10 5.01
CA THR A 130 -5.67 22.69 6.30
C THR A 130 -5.19 24.13 6.17
N GLY A 131 -4.80 24.56 4.97
CA GLY A 131 -4.60 25.99 4.70
C GLY A 131 -5.91 26.80 4.77
N LYS A 132 -7.07 26.13 4.68
CA LYS A 132 -8.41 26.75 4.74
C LYS A 132 -9.13 26.51 6.06
N THR A 133 -8.72 25.49 6.81
CA THR A 133 -9.37 25.01 8.04
C THR A 133 -8.30 24.78 9.11
N PHE A 134 -8.51 25.19 10.37
CA PHE A 134 -7.54 24.97 11.47
C PHE A 134 -7.46 23.50 11.94
N MET A 135 -7.60 22.54 11.02
CA MET A 135 -7.61 21.10 11.32
C MET A 135 -6.21 20.50 11.25
N ALA A 136 -5.96 19.48 12.07
CA ALA A 136 -4.73 18.70 11.99
C ALA A 136 -4.74 17.77 10.75
N SER A 137 -3.72 17.87 9.88
CA SER A 137 -3.54 16.92 8.79
C SER A 137 -3.17 15.54 9.35
N PRO A 138 -3.80 14.44 8.89
CA PRO A 138 -3.35 13.11 9.24
C PRO A 138 -1.94 12.86 8.68
N LYS A 139 -1.16 12.05 9.38
CA LYS A 139 0.05 11.45 8.82
C LYS A 139 -0.32 10.42 7.77
N ILE A 140 0.44 10.37 6.67
CA ILE A 140 0.14 9.49 5.54
C ILE A 140 1.40 8.71 5.19
N TYR A 141 1.28 7.40 5.20
CA TYR A 141 2.40 6.49 4.98
C TYR A 141 2.14 5.58 3.80
N ASN A 142 3.19 5.27 3.04
CA ASN A 142 3.23 4.11 2.15
C ASN A 142 3.90 2.92 2.86
N VAL A 143 3.35 1.71 2.70
CA VAL A 143 4.00 0.49 3.20
C VAL A 143 5.19 0.10 2.32
N CYS A 144 6.38 0.01 2.91
CA CYS A 144 7.62 -0.34 2.23
C CYS A 144 7.50 -1.72 1.56
N GLY A 145 7.63 -1.77 0.23
CA GLY A 145 7.57 -3.01 -0.53
C GLY A 145 6.18 -3.66 -0.63
N GLY A 146 5.14 -2.99 -0.12
CA GLY A 146 3.74 -3.40 -0.25
C GLY A 146 3.43 -4.80 0.29
N LEU A 147 2.35 -5.39 -0.24
CA LEU A 147 1.89 -6.71 0.17
C LEU A 147 2.87 -7.83 -0.20
N VAL A 148 3.73 -7.62 -1.20
CA VAL A 148 4.79 -8.58 -1.55
C VAL A 148 5.75 -8.76 -0.37
N VAL A 149 6.29 -7.68 0.19
CA VAL A 149 7.20 -7.80 1.35
C VAL A 149 6.45 -8.34 2.58
N TRP A 150 5.20 -7.91 2.78
CA TRP A 150 4.37 -8.42 3.85
C TRP A 150 4.21 -9.96 3.81
N ALA A 151 3.94 -10.51 2.63
CA ALA A 151 3.73 -11.94 2.43
C ALA A 151 5.00 -12.76 2.64
N VAL A 152 6.15 -12.33 2.10
CA VAL A 152 7.42 -13.07 2.23
C VAL A 152 7.96 -13.04 3.66
N GLU A 153 7.58 -12.02 4.44
CA GLU A 153 7.81 -11.96 5.88
C GLU A 153 6.79 -12.78 6.69
N ARG A 154 5.90 -13.52 6.02
CA ARG A 154 4.91 -14.43 6.59
C ARG A 154 3.96 -13.76 7.59
N ARG A 155 3.62 -12.49 7.34
CA ARG A 155 2.66 -11.74 8.15
C ARG A 155 1.23 -12.07 7.73
N GLN A 156 0.31 -11.99 8.68
CA GLN A 156 -1.09 -12.37 8.47
C GLN A 156 -1.73 -11.54 7.36
N MET A 157 -2.37 -12.23 6.41
CA MET A 157 -3.27 -11.66 5.41
C MET A 157 -4.58 -12.46 5.44
N VAL A 158 -5.64 -11.87 4.89
CA VAL A 158 -6.96 -12.49 4.79
C VAL A 158 -7.49 -12.43 3.37
N ASP A 159 -8.28 -13.41 2.96
CA ASP A 159 -9.01 -13.41 1.69
C ASP A 159 -10.31 -12.60 1.79
N ARG A 160 -11.10 -12.53 0.70
CA ARG A 160 -12.42 -11.90 0.67
C ARG A 160 -13.38 -12.36 1.78
N GLN A 161 -13.24 -13.58 2.28
CA GLN A 161 -14.06 -14.13 3.35
C GLN A 161 -13.44 -13.94 4.74
N GLU A 162 -12.44 -13.07 4.88
CA GLU A 162 -11.68 -12.81 6.12
C GLU A 162 -10.93 -14.04 6.65
N ARG A 163 -10.65 -15.02 5.77
CA ARG A 163 -9.94 -16.24 6.16
C ARG A 163 -8.44 -16.08 5.96
N PRO A 164 -7.58 -16.61 6.85
CA PRO A 164 -6.14 -16.53 6.68
C PRO A 164 -5.66 -17.06 5.32
N THR A 165 -4.79 -16.31 4.67
CA THR A 165 -4.16 -16.68 3.39
C THR A 165 -2.69 -16.26 3.38
N SER A 166 -1.89 -16.96 2.58
CA SER A 166 -0.48 -16.63 2.34
C SER A 166 -0.21 -16.20 0.90
N VAL A 167 -1.19 -16.29 0.00
CA VAL A 167 -0.98 -15.98 -1.41
C VAL A 167 -1.29 -14.53 -1.72
N VAL A 168 -0.58 -13.96 -2.68
CA VAL A 168 -0.74 -12.60 -3.18
C VAL A 168 -1.05 -12.68 -4.66
N HIS A 169 -2.06 -11.91 -5.10
CA HIS A 169 -2.26 -11.67 -6.52
C HIS A 169 -1.08 -10.85 -7.04
N PRO A 170 -0.22 -11.40 -7.92
CA PRO A 170 1.02 -10.76 -8.33
C PRO A 170 0.85 -9.55 -9.25
N TYR A 171 -0.39 -9.11 -9.52
CA TYR A 171 -0.78 -8.12 -10.53
C TYR A 171 -0.56 -8.58 -11.98
N SER A 172 0.61 -9.12 -12.31
CA SER A 172 0.88 -9.74 -13.62
C SER A 172 1.95 -10.84 -13.54
N PRO A 173 2.11 -11.67 -14.58
CA PRO A 173 3.13 -12.72 -14.59
C PRO A 173 4.56 -12.18 -14.42
N THR A 174 4.83 -10.94 -14.85
CA THR A 174 6.12 -10.27 -14.69
C THR A 174 6.41 -9.98 -13.22
N TRP A 175 5.42 -9.44 -12.51
CA TRP A 175 5.53 -9.06 -11.10
C TRP A 175 5.49 -10.26 -10.15
N ALA A 176 4.94 -11.39 -10.60
CA ALA A 176 5.00 -12.67 -9.88
C ALA A 176 6.44 -13.09 -9.56
N LYS A 177 7.41 -12.62 -10.35
CA LYS A 177 8.84 -12.88 -10.15
C LYS A 177 9.47 -12.14 -8.96
N LEU A 178 8.68 -11.42 -8.16
CA LEU A 178 9.09 -10.87 -6.86
C LEU A 178 8.67 -11.73 -5.67
N LEU A 179 7.85 -12.76 -5.91
CA LEU A 179 7.33 -13.67 -4.91
C LEU A 179 7.92 -15.05 -5.12
N GLU A 180 8.22 -15.77 -4.06
CA GLU A 180 8.45 -17.21 -4.09
C GLU A 180 7.13 -17.92 -4.51
N PRO A 181 7.18 -19.08 -5.21
CA PRO A 181 5.99 -19.73 -5.76
C PRO A 181 4.86 -19.97 -4.76
N GLU A 182 5.18 -20.29 -3.51
CA GLU A 182 4.21 -20.53 -2.43
C GLU A 182 3.36 -19.30 -2.04
N PHE A 183 3.79 -18.10 -2.43
CA PHE A 183 3.09 -16.86 -2.16
C PHE A 183 2.33 -16.33 -3.38
N ARG A 184 2.27 -17.06 -4.50
CA ARG A 184 1.63 -16.59 -5.74
C ARG A 184 0.23 -17.17 -5.86
N ALA A 185 -0.77 -16.31 -6.02
CA ALA A 185 -2.07 -16.75 -6.51
C ALA A 185 -2.02 -17.00 -8.03
N GLU A 186 -2.93 -17.84 -8.51
CA GLU A 186 -3.18 -18.00 -9.95
C GLU A 186 -3.87 -16.75 -10.50
N ILE A 187 -3.47 -16.33 -11.71
CA ILE A 187 -3.96 -15.12 -12.40
C ILE A 187 -4.33 -15.40 -13.84
#